data_AF-A0A1Q8DS54-F1
#
_entry.id   AF-A0A1Q8DS54-F1
#
_cell.length_a   1.000
_cell.length_b   1.000
_cell.length_c   1.000
_cell.angle_alpha   90.00
_cell.angle_beta   90.00
_cell.angle_gamma   90.00
#
_symmetry.space_group_name_H-M   'P 1'
#
loop_
_entity.id
_entity.type
_entity.pdbx_description
1 polymer ?
#
loop_
_entity_poly.entity_id
_entity_poly.type
_entity_poly.pdbx_seq_one_letter_code
_entity_poly.pdbx_strand_id
1 'polypeptide(L)'
;MIKKLTLYAFGISTLLLLSACSDNNTAEPPADAPAETSTAVEEAPATAPEASEPLTSELQTSEPAAVEAPATTTAEPAEAVEPSTADEPEVLAADAGAKLYESNCKVCHEAGLLDAPKYGDKAAWAPRLAKGIDTLHMHSAQGFNKMPAQATDKVSEAEVYAAVDYMVAAVS
;
A
#
# COMPACT_ATOMS: atom_id res chain seq x y z
N MET A 1 -56.08 -8.06 27.32
CA MET A 1 -56.84 -8.72 26.23
C MET A 1 -56.15 -8.32 24.93
N ILE A 2 -55.10 -9.00 24.45
CA ILE A 2 -55.05 -10.30 23.76
C ILE A 2 -55.45 -10.22 22.27
N LYS A 3 -54.45 -10.51 21.40
CA LYS A 3 -54.47 -11.02 19.99
C LYS A 3 -54.88 -9.99 18.91
N LYS A 4 -54.14 -9.79 17.81
CA LYS A 4 -53.59 -10.83 16.91
C LYS A 4 -52.29 -10.40 16.23
N LEU A 5 -51.32 -11.30 16.35
CA LEU A 5 -50.11 -11.45 15.56
C LEU A 5 -50.50 -12.17 14.26
N THR A 6 -50.37 -11.53 13.11
CA THR A 6 -50.60 -12.19 11.82
C THR A 6 -49.29 -12.81 11.36
N LEU A 7 -49.13 -14.10 11.67
CA LEU A 7 -48.19 -14.99 11.00
C LEU A 7 -48.48 -15.00 9.49
N TYR A 8 -47.47 -14.73 8.67
CA TYR A 8 -47.48 -15.09 7.25
C TYR A 8 -46.59 -16.30 7.06
N ALA A 9 -47.20 -17.48 7.18
CA ALA A 9 -46.63 -18.75 6.75
C ALA A 9 -47.06 -18.98 5.29
N PHE A 10 -46.16 -18.68 4.35
CA PHE A 10 -46.22 -19.28 3.02
C PHE A 10 -44.88 -19.95 2.77
N GLY A 11 -44.86 -21.25 3.07
CA GLY A 11 -43.82 -22.15 2.59
C GLY A 11 -44.03 -22.43 1.11
N ILE A 12 -42.97 -22.25 0.34
CA ILE A 12 -42.70 -22.90 -0.94
C ILE A 12 -41.15 -22.99 -0.92
N SER A 13 -40.53 -24.08 -0.48
CA SER A 13 -40.46 -25.38 -1.16
C SER A 13 -40.19 -25.26 -2.65
N THR A 14 -39.00 -24.76 -3.01
CA THR A 14 -38.39 -25.03 -4.31
C THR A 14 -36.96 -25.48 -4.12
N LEU A 15 -36.81 -26.78 -4.35
CA LEU A 15 -35.66 -27.55 -4.81
C LEU A 15 -34.27 -26.90 -4.76
N LEU A 16 -33.47 -27.53 -3.91
CA LEU A 16 -32.03 -27.55 -3.87
C LEU A 16 -31.50 -28.47 -4.99
N LEU A 17 -30.93 -27.90 -6.05
CA LEU A 17 -30.09 -28.62 -7.02
C LEU A 17 -29.02 -27.66 -7.58
N LEU A 18 -27.92 -27.45 -6.84
CA LEU A 18 -26.65 -27.06 -7.46
C LEU A 18 -25.63 -28.16 -7.14
N SER A 19 -25.43 -29.01 -8.14
CA SER A 19 -24.44 -30.05 -8.23
C SER A 19 -23.14 -29.46 -8.78
N ALA A 20 -22.04 -29.79 -8.10
CA ALA A 20 -20.66 -29.95 -8.58
C ALA A 20 -19.89 -28.76 -9.21
N CYS A 21 -18.78 -28.45 -8.52
CA CYS A 21 -17.42 -28.18 -9.00
C CYS A 21 -17.18 -28.13 -10.52
N SER A 22 -16.56 -27.05 -11.00
CA SER A 22 -15.17 -27.06 -11.45
C SER A 22 -14.84 -25.75 -12.17
N ASP A 23 -13.73 -25.13 -11.78
CA ASP A 23 -12.89 -24.29 -12.63
C ASP A 23 -12.92 -24.74 -14.10
N ASN A 24 -13.09 -23.80 -15.03
CA ASN A 24 -11.97 -23.35 -15.85
C ASN A 24 -12.41 -22.31 -16.89
N ASN A 25 -11.66 -21.22 -16.90
CA ASN A 25 -11.40 -20.31 -18.01
C ASN A 25 -11.60 -20.96 -19.41
N THR A 26 -12.41 -20.35 -20.28
CA THR A 26 -12.40 -20.62 -21.73
C THR A 26 -12.68 -19.33 -22.47
N ALA A 27 -11.59 -18.68 -22.87
CA ALA A 27 -11.55 -17.80 -24.02
C ALA A 27 -11.75 -18.62 -25.31
N GLU A 28 -12.49 -18.06 -26.26
CA GLU A 28 -12.64 -18.57 -27.63
C GLU A 28 -11.28 -18.57 -28.38
N PRO A 29 -10.94 -19.64 -29.13
CA PRO A 29 -9.76 -19.66 -30.00
C PRO A 29 -10.11 -19.27 -31.44
N PRO A 30 -9.24 -18.54 -32.16
CA PRO A 30 -9.17 -18.65 -33.60
C PRO A 30 -8.14 -19.70 -34.04
N ALA A 31 -8.55 -20.51 -35.00
CA ALA A 31 -7.76 -21.44 -35.78
C ALA A 31 -6.66 -20.72 -36.58
N ASP A 32 -5.43 -21.26 -36.56
CA ASP A 32 -4.71 -21.75 -37.74
C ASP A 32 -3.36 -22.31 -37.28
N ALA A 33 -3.00 -23.50 -37.78
CA ALA A 33 -1.66 -24.09 -37.67
C ALA A 33 -1.05 -24.11 -39.08
N PRO A 34 0.29 -24.13 -39.22
CA PRO A 34 0.93 -25.44 -39.26
C PRO A 34 2.29 -25.54 -38.57
N ALA A 35 2.67 -26.80 -38.39
CA ALA A 35 3.85 -27.38 -37.77
C ALA A 35 5.20 -26.83 -38.26
N GLU A 36 6.23 -26.96 -37.41
CA GLU A 36 7.52 -27.57 -37.75
C GLU A 36 8.24 -28.05 -36.47
N THR A 37 8.48 -29.37 -36.45
CA THR A 37 9.67 -30.12 -36.00
C THR A 37 10.25 -30.05 -34.56
N SER A 38 10.22 -31.24 -33.97
CA SER A 38 10.90 -31.74 -32.76
C SER A 38 12.41 -31.85 -32.92
N THR A 39 13.18 -31.57 -31.86
CA THR A 39 14.29 -32.43 -31.43
C THR A 39 14.49 -32.29 -29.91
N ALA A 40 14.42 -33.42 -29.24
CA ALA A 40 14.69 -33.62 -27.82
C ALA A 40 16.18 -33.60 -27.51
N VAL A 41 16.53 -33.18 -26.29
CA VAL A 41 17.69 -33.74 -25.58
C VAL A 41 17.26 -34.03 -24.15
N GLU A 42 17.36 -35.32 -23.81
CA GLU A 42 17.07 -35.95 -22.53
C GLU A 42 18.33 -36.00 -21.65
N GLU A 43 18.05 -36.14 -20.36
CA GLU A 43 18.89 -36.71 -19.29
C GLU A 43 19.93 -35.85 -18.53
N ALA A 44 19.60 -35.68 -17.25
CA ALA A 44 20.48 -35.39 -16.11
C ALA A 44 21.42 -36.60 -15.83
N PRO A 45 22.40 -36.57 -14.88
CA PRO A 45 22.10 -36.43 -13.44
C PRO A 45 23.18 -35.79 -12.53
N ALA A 46 22.68 -35.45 -11.34
CA ALA A 46 23.30 -35.33 -10.01
C ALA A 46 24.82 -35.54 -9.81
N THR A 47 25.44 -34.68 -9.00
CA THR A 47 26.36 -35.12 -7.93
C THR A 47 26.44 -34.10 -6.76
N ALA A 48 25.96 -34.51 -5.60
CA ALA A 48 26.45 -34.18 -4.25
C ALA A 48 26.61 -35.55 -3.56
N PRO A 49 27.65 -35.82 -2.75
CA PRO A 49 27.79 -35.37 -1.36
C PRO A 49 29.29 -35.09 -1.03
N GLU A 50 29.82 -34.82 0.18
CA GLU A 50 29.49 -35.21 1.56
C GLU A 50 30.32 -34.35 2.55
N ALA A 51 29.95 -34.49 3.82
CA ALA A 51 30.36 -33.80 5.03
C ALA A 51 31.83 -33.97 5.48
N SER A 52 32.32 -33.02 6.30
CA SER A 52 32.59 -33.23 7.75
C SER A 52 33.65 -32.23 8.27
N GLU A 53 33.29 -31.51 9.33
CA GLU A 53 34.21 -30.76 10.20
C GLU A 53 35.11 -31.74 11.00
N PRO A 54 36.20 -31.33 11.72
CA PRO A 54 36.05 -30.54 12.95
C PRO A 54 37.27 -29.69 13.41
N LEU A 55 37.09 -29.09 14.59
CA LEU A 55 38.08 -28.72 15.63
C LEU A 55 38.61 -27.26 15.71
N THR A 56 37.89 -26.50 16.56
CA THR A 56 38.36 -25.88 17.84
C THR A 56 39.50 -24.86 17.90
N SER A 57 39.24 -23.87 18.78
CA SER A 57 40.18 -23.03 19.53
C SER A 57 40.71 -21.82 18.74
N GLU A 58 40.67 -20.58 19.22
CA GLU A 58 40.94 -20.13 20.59
C GLU A 58 40.14 -18.87 20.96
N LEU A 59 39.74 -18.84 22.23
CA LEU A 59 39.40 -17.65 22.99
C LEU A 59 40.58 -16.68 22.99
N GLN A 60 40.37 -15.44 22.53
CA GLN A 60 41.14 -14.30 23.02
C GLN A 60 40.19 -13.20 23.47
N THR A 61 40.03 -13.18 24.79
CA THR A 61 39.70 -12.00 25.56
C THR A 61 40.73 -10.90 25.28
N SER A 62 40.25 -9.68 25.06
CA SER A 62 40.99 -8.47 25.36
C SER A 62 39.98 -7.44 25.83
N GLU A 63 39.98 -7.32 27.16
CA GLU A 63 39.56 -6.22 28.02
C GLU A 63 39.41 -4.84 27.32
N PRO A 64 38.38 -4.05 27.66
CA PRO A 64 38.08 -2.78 27.02
C PRO A 64 39.01 -1.66 27.50
N ALA A 65 39.52 -0.88 26.55
CA ALA A 65 40.12 0.42 26.82
C ALA A 65 39.29 1.49 26.12
N ALA A 66 38.53 2.21 26.93
CA ALA A 66 37.93 3.48 26.58
C ALA A 66 39.01 4.47 26.13
N VAL A 67 38.74 5.17 25.02
CA VAL A 67 39.26 6.52 24.84
C VAL A 67 38.14 7.37 24.26
N GLU A 68 37.73 8.33 25.08
CA GLU A 68 36.85 9.43 24.73
C GLU A 68 37.43 10.25 23.57
N ALA A 69 36.58 10.70 22.66
CA ALA A 69 36.40 12.13 22.38
C ALA A 69 35.30 12.31 21.30
N PRO A 70 34.54 13.41 21.38
CA PRO A 70 33.22 13.52 20.78
C PRO A 70 33.30 13.98 19.32
N ALA A 71 32.68 13.23 18.42
CA ALA A 71 32.29 13.77 17.12
C ALA A 71 30.86 14.30 17.23
N THR A 72 30.76 15.50 17.77
CA THR A 72 29.66 16.42 17.46
C THR A 72 29.63 16.65 15.95
N THR A 73 28.86 15.84 15.23
CA THR A 73 28.32 16.28 13.94
C THR A 73 27.23 17.28 14.26
N THR A 74 27.62 18.55 14.13
CA THR A 74 26.78 19.70 13.91
C THR A 74 25.49 19.30 13.21
N ALA A 75 24.38 19.41 13.94
CA ALA A 75 23.09 19.58 13.34
C ALA A 75 23.18 20.84 12.47
N GLU A 76 23.24 20.62 11.16
CA GLU A 76 22.86 21.62 10.17
C GLU A 76 21.49 22.17 10.64
N PRO A 77 21.33 23.50 10.77
CA PRO A 77 20.04 24.05 11.15
C PRO A 77 19.05 23.60 10.09
N ALA A 78 18.06 22.81 10.50
CA ALA A 78 16.82 22.75 9.76
C ALA A 78 16.35 24.21 9.68
N GLU A 79 16.54 24.78 8.50
CA GLU A 79 16.02 26.09 8.14
C GLU A 79 14.58 26.11 8.61
N ALA A 80 14.31 27.04 9.51
CA ALA A 80 13.00 27.23 10.09
C ALA A 80 12.03 27.41 8.93
N VAL A 81 11.22 26.40 8.66
CA VAL A 81 10.02 26.56 7.86
C VAL A 81 9.17 27.50 8.70
N GLU A 82 9.17 28.76 8.28
CA GLU A 82 8.41 29.81 8.93
C GLU A 82 6.96 29.31 9.06
N PRO A 83 6.35 29.38 10.26
CA PRO A 83 4.97 28.97 10.41
C PRO A 83 4.14 29.85 9.49
N SER A 84 3.66 29.24 8.39
CA SER A 84 2.58 29.80 7.59
C SER A 84 1.51 30.22 8.58
N THR A 85 1.19 31.52 8.55
CA THR A 85 0.19 32.15 9.39
C THR A 85 -0.99 31.22 9.52
N ALA A 86 -1.28 30.77 10.74
CA ALA A 86 -2.45 29.97 11.04
C ALA A 86 -3.67 30.80 10.64
N ASP A 87 -4.13 30.56 9.41
CA ASP A 87 -5.36 31.13 8.88
C ASP A 87 -6.52 30.57 9.71
N GLU A 88 -7.57 31.36 9.84
CA GLU A 88 -8.85 30.90 10.39
C GLU A 88 -9.23 29.58 9.69
N PRO A 89 -9.68 28.54 10.42
CA PRO A 89 -9.91 27.23 9.82
C PRO A 89 -10.88 27.31 8.64
N GLU A 90 -10.39 26.96 7.45
CA GLU A 90 -11.20 26.84 6.25
C GLU A 90 -12.27 25.76 6.45
N VAL A 91 -13.54 26.11 6.23
CA VAL A 91 -14.65 25.16 6.33
C VAL A 91 -14.91 24.54 4.95
N LEU A 92 -14.52 23.29 4.80
CA LEU A 92 -14.72 22.51 3.58
C LEU A 92 -16.06 21.77 3.57
N ALA A 93 -16.56 21.44 2.38
CA ALA A 93 -17.65 20.49 2.24
C ALA A 93 -17.22 19.10 2.73
N ALA A 94 -18.15 18.33 3.29
CA ALA A 94 -17.86 17.01 3.86
C ALA A 94 -17.29 16.01 2.82
N ASP A 95 -17.57 16.21 1.54
CA ASP A 95 -17.09 15.36 0.44
C ASP A 95 -15.87 15.96 -0.31
N ALA A 96 -15.31 17.09 0.15
CA ALA A 96 -14.20 17.78 -0.53
C ALA A 96 -13.00 16.85 -0.79
N GLY A 97 -12.56 16.12 0.23
CA GLY A 97 -11.44 15.18 0.10
C GLY A 97 -11.70 14.06 -0.91
N ALA A 98 -12.91 13.49 -0.89
CA ALA A 98 -13.31 12.46 -1.85
C ALA A 98 -13.37 13.00 -3.28
N LYS A 99 -13.89 14.22 -3.47
CA LYS A 99 -13.94 14.87 -4.80
C LYS A 99 -12.54 15.09 -5.35
N LEU A 100 -11.64 15.65 -4.55
CA LEU A 100 -10.27 15.93 -4.99
C LEU A 100 -9.50 14.63 -5.25
N TYR A 101 -9.71 13.59 -4.44
CA TYR A 101 -9.17 12.27 -4.73
C TYR A 101 -9.58 11.79 -6.12
N GLU A 102 -10.88 11.81 -6.44
CA GLU A 102 -11.39 11.33 -7.73
C GLU A 102 -10.85 12.15 -8.91
N SER A 103 -10.73 13.48 -8.77
CA SER A 103 -10.31 14.34 -9.87
C SER A 103 -8.80 14.39 -10.09
N ASN A 104 -8.00 14.27 -9.02
CA ASN A 104 -6.56 14.54 -9.08
C ASN A 104 -5.71 13.35 -8.63
N CYS A 105 -6.05 12.72 -7.50
CA CYS A 105 -5.15 11.76 -6.84
C CYS A 105 -5.28 10.34 -7.42
N LYS A 106 -6.50 9.97 -7.82
CA LYS A 106 -6.86 8.62 -8.26
C LYS A 106 -6.02 8.11 -9.42
N VAL A 107 -5.69 8.97 -10.38
CA VAL A 107 -4.91 8.62 -11.57
C VAL A 107 -3.60 7.89 -11.23
N CYS A 108 -2.99 8.22 -10.10
CA CYS A 108 -1.79 7.53 -9.62
C CYS A 108 -2.10 6.52 -8.52
N HIS A 109 -2.97 6.87 -7.57
CA HIS A 109 -3.17 6.08 -6.36
C HIS A 109 -4.17 4.94 -6.48
N GLU A 110 -4.97 4.83 -7.55
CA GLU A 110 -5.84 3.67 -7.76
C GLU A 110 -5.02 2.42 -8.12
N ALA A 111 -4.20 2.52 -9.16
CA ALA A 111 -3.39 1.42 -9.65
C ALA A 111 -1.94 1.42 -9.13
N GLY A 112 -1.54 2.42 -8.36
CA GLY A 112 -0.17 2.56 -7.85
C GLY A 112 0.84 2.93 -8.93
N LEU A 113 0.46 3.85 -9.81
CA LEU A 113 1.32 4.34 -10.88
C LEU A 113 2.57 5.02 -10.31
N LEU A 114 3.72 4.82 -10.94
CA LEU A 114 5.02 5.35 -10.47
C LEU A 114 5.35 4.98 -9.01
N ASP A 115 4.95 3.77 -8.58
CA ASP A 115 5.11 3.27 -7.21
C ASP A 115 4.33 4.08 -6.16
N ALA A 116 3.26 4.77 -6.56
CA ALA A 116 2.35 5.44 -5.65
C ALA A 116 1.68 4.42 -4.71
N PRO A 117 1.48 4.75 -3.42
CA PRO A 117 0.77 3.86 -2.50
C PRO A 117 -0.69 3.72 -2.96
N LYS A 118 -1.10 2.48 -3.22
CA LYS A 118 -2.46 2.15 -3.68
C LYS A 118 -3.49 2.52 -2.62
N TYR A 119 -4.60 3.11 -3.04
CA TYR A 119 -5.75 3.38 -2.17
C TYR A 119 -6.27 2.07 -1.56
N GLY A 120 -6.47 2.06 -0.24
CA GLY A 120 -6.92 0.87 0.49
C GLY A 120 -5.83 -0.19 0.77
N ASP A 121 -4.60 -0.02 0.28
CA ASP A 121 -3.50 -0.96 0.56
C ASP A 121 -2.88 -0.72 1.96
N LYS A 122 -3.41 -1.39 2.97
CA LYS A 122 -2.94 -1.25 4.36
C LYS A 122 -1.43 -1.51 4.51
N ALA A 123 -0.85 -2.43 3.74
CA ALA A 123 0.57 -2.76 3.84
C ALA A 123 1.45 -1.64 3.27
N ALA A 124 1.06 -1.06 2.13
CA ALA A 124 1.76 0.07 1.55
C ALA A 124 1.66 1.34 2.43
N TRP A 125 0.53 1.52 3.11
CA TRP A 125 0.27 2.72 3.93
C TRP A 125 0.84 2.64 5.35
N ALA A 126 0.99 1.46 5.95
CA ALA A 126 1.55 1.32 7.30
C ALA A 126 2.87 2.09 7.56
N PRO A 127 3.93 1.96 6.74
CA PRO A 127 5.18 2.71 6.96
C PRO A 127 5.05 4.22 6.72
N ARG A 128 4.02 4.66 6.00
CA ARG A 128 3.73 6.07 5.72
C ARG A 128 3.00 6.70 6.89
N LEU A 129 1.98 6.02 7.42
CA LEU A 129 1.26 6.44 8.63
C LEU A 129 2.19 6.53 9.85
N ALA A 130 3.21 5.66 9.93
CA ALA A 130 4.25 5.75 10.96
C ALA A 130 5.07 7.06 10.92
N LYS A 131 5.01 7.84 9.84
CA LYS A 131 5.62 9.18 9.75
C LYS A 131 4.75 10.29 10.35
N GLY A 132 3.48 10.01 10.64
CA GLY A 132 2.52 10.98 11.16
C GLY A 132 1.72 11.68 10.05
N ILE A 133 0.48 12.06 10.38
CA ILE A 133 -0.46 12.64 9.42
C ILE A 133 0.00 13.99 8.87
N ASP A 134 0.57 14.85 9.72
CA ASP A 134 1.06 16.17 9.33
C ASP A 134 2.16 16.09 8.25
N THR A 135 3.01 15.07 8.31
CA THR A 135 4.04 14.82 7.28
C THR A 135 3.40 14.42 5.95
N LEU A 136 2.33 13.62 5.98
CA LEU A 136 1.61 13.22 4.76
C LEU A 136 0.87 14.41 4.14
N HIS A 137 0.24 15.24 4.97
CA HIS A 137 -0.40 16.50 4.57
C HIS A 137 0.60 17.41 3.86
N MET A 138 1.70 17.76 4.53
CA MET A 138 2.74 18.65 3.98
C MET A 138 3.32 18.11 2.67
N HIS A 139 3.77 16.84 2.63
CA HIS A 139 4.32 16.24 1.41
C HIS A 139 3.32 16.18 0.26
N SER A 140 2.03 16.03 0.55
CA SER A 140 1.01 15.98 -0.50
C SER A 140 0.71 17.38 -1.05
N ALA A 141 0.64 18.39 -0.17
CA ALA A 141 0.43 19.77 -0.60
C ALA A 141 1.63 20.30 -1.40
N GLN A 142 2.84 20.12 -0.89
CA GLN A 142 4.07 20.70 -1.43
C GLN A 142 4.76 19.82 -2.48
N GLY A 143 4.34 18.56 -2.60
CA GLY A 143 4.97 17.57 -3.46
C GLY A 143 6.13 16.86 -2.79
N PHE A 144 6.35 15.60 -3.17
CA PHE A 144 7.40 14.76 -2.60
C PHE A 144 7.78 13.61 -3.55
N ASN A 145 9.07 13.43 -3.78
CA ASN A 145 9.61 12.44 -4.73
C ASN A 145 8.97 12.54 -6.12
N LYS A 146 8.21 11.51 -6.53
CA LYS A 146 7.52 11.43 -7.83
C LYS A 146 6.09 11.99 -7.76
N MET A 147 5.60 12.38 -6.57
CA MET A 147 4.29 12.99 -6.38
C MET A 147 4.40 14.51 -6.55
N PRO A 148 3.72 15.12 -7.55
CA PRO A 148 3.73 16.56 -7.72
C PRO A 148 2.96 17.25 -6.59
N ALA A 149 3.25 18.53 -6.36
CA ALA A 149 2.48 19.38 -5.46
C ALA A 149 1.00 19.37 -5.86
N GLN A 150 0.11 19.05 -4.91
CA GLN A 150 -1.33 19.05 -5.13
C GLN A 150 -1.97 20.40 -4.78
N ALA A 151 -1.34 21.17 -3.89
CA ALA A 151 -1.78 22.53 -3.61
C ALA A 151 -1.38 23.42 -4.79
N THR A 152 -2.35 24.19 -5.28
CA THR A 152 -2.19 25.10 -6.42
C THR A 152 -3.03 26.35 -6.18
N ASP A 153 -2.94 27.36 -7.05
CA ASP A 153 -3.82 28.55 -6.96
C ASP A 153 -5.33 28.22 -7.00
N LYS A 154 -5.70 27.00 -7.39
CA LYS A 154 -7.09 26.52 -7.49
C LYS A 154 -7.46 25.44 -6.48
N VAL A 155 -6.50 24.92 -5.73
CA VAL A 155 -6.69 23.82 -4.78
C VAL A 155 -5.95 24.20 -3.51
N SER A 156 -6.69 24.50 -2.43
CA SER A 156 -6.09 24.93 -1.16
C SER A 156 -5.33 23.79 -0.48
N GLU A 157 -4.41 24.10 0.43
CA GLU A 157 -3.75 23.08 1.25
C GLU A 157 -4.77 22.28 2.06
N ALA A 158 -5.82 22.93 2.57
CA ALA A 158 -6.87 22.27 3.33
C ALA A 158 -7.63 21.25 2.46
N GLU A 159 -7.93 21.56 1.19
CA GLU A 159 -8.54 20.60 0.27
C GLU A 159 -7.64 19.39 0.03
N VAL A 160 -6.32 19.61 -0.11
CA VAL A 160 -5.34 18.51 -0.22
C VAL A 160 -5.31 17.67 1.04
N TYR A 161 -5.30 18.29 2.23
CA TYR A 161 -5.27 17.57 3.49
C TYR A 161 -6.53 16.72 3.67
N ALA A 162 -7.70 17.24 3.28
CA ALA A 162 -8.94 16.48 3.26
C ALA A 162 -8.86 15.26 2.31
N ALA A 163 -8.19 15.38 1.16
CA ALA A 163 -7.98 14.25 0.25
C ALA A 163 -7.03 13.20 0.84
N VAL A 164 -5.97 13.64 1.52
CA VAL A 164 -5.07 12.72 2.27
C VAL A 164 -5.86 11.98 3.35
N ASP A 165 -6.69 12.69 4.12
CA ASP A 165 -7.52 12.08 5.16
C ASP A 165 -8.50 11.06 4.58
N TYR A 166 -9.11 11.36 3.45
CA TYR A 166 -9.97 10.41 2.72
C TYR A 166 -9.22 9.13 2.34
N MET A 167 -7.96 9.24 1.89
CA MET A 167 -7.13 8.08 1.55
C MET A 167 -6.67 7.30 2.77
N VAL A 168 -6.31 8.00 3.85
CA VAL A 168 -5.90 7.39 5.13
C VAL A 168 -7.08 6.67 5.79
N ALA A 169 -8.29 7.22 5.71
CA ALA A 169 -9.49 6.58 6.25
C ALA A 169 -9.76 5.21 5.60
N ALA A 170 -9.34 5.00 4.35
CA ALA A 170 -9.49 3.73 3.65
C ALA A 170 -8.58 2.60 4.17
N VAL A 171 -7.54 2.95 4.94
CA VAL A 171 -6.53 2.01 5.44
C VAL A 171 -6.43 1.97 6.96
N SER A 172 -7.04 2.92 7.65
CA SER A 172 -7.10 3.00 9.12
C SER A 172 -7.98 1.91 9.74
#